data_AF-A0A838U7H9-F1
#
_entry.id   AF-A0A838U7H9-F1
#
_cell.length_a   1.000
_cell.length_b   1.000
_cell.length_c   1.000
_cell.angle_alpha   90.00
_cell.angle_beta   90.00
_cell.angle_gamma   90.00
#
_symmetry.space_group_name_H-M   'P 1'
#
loop_
_entity.id
_entity.type
_entity.pdbx_description
1 polymer ?
#
loop_
_entity_poly.entity_id
_entity_poly.type
_entity_poly.pdbx_seq_one_letter_code
_entity_poly.pdbx_strand_id
1 'polypeptide(L)' 'ITNGMPLELRIAFKPAASISMPQRTIDIEKNIETDLKVKGRHDPCVVPRAPPVVDSIVGIILLDQCIKCNLIPRVLKELE' A
#
# COMPACT_ATOMS: atom_id res chain seq x y z
N ILE A 1 18.72 9.98 5.36
CA ILE A 1 19.62 10.74 4.48
C ILE A 1 19.89 9.86 3.26
N THR A 2 19.65 10.38 2.06
CA THR A 2 19.97 9.71 0.80
C THR A 2 21.44 9.96 0.44
N ASN A 3 22.03 9.14 -0.42
CA ASN A 3 23.40 9.33 -0.92
C ASN A 3 23.44 9.79 -2.40
N GLY A 4 22.29 10.16 -2.95
CA GLY A 4 22.15 10.58 -4.35
C GLY A 4 22.02 9.44 -5.38
N MET A 5 22.17 8.17 -4.98
CA MET A 5 21.96 7.03 -5.86
C MET A 5 20.46 6.68 -6.00
N PRO A 6 20.06 5.91 -7.03
CA PRO A 6 18.70 5.39 -7.14
C PRO A 6 18.25 4.66 -5.87
N LEU A 7 17.00 4.91 -5.45
CA LEU A 7 16.41 4.22 -4.31
C LEU A 7 15.88 2.86 -4.76
N GLU A 8 16.57 1.79 -4.37
CA GLU A 8 16.13 0.42 -4.63
C GLU A 8 15.32 -0.12 -3.46
N LEU A 9 14.06 -0.49 -3.73
CA LEU A 9 13.13 -1.01 -2.74
C LEU A 9 12.69 -2.42 -3.14
N ARG A 10 12.75 -3.36 -2.20
CA ARG A 10 12.15 -4.69 -2.33
C ARG A 10 11.05 -4.84 -1.30
N ILE A 11 9.84 -5.14 -1.77
CA ILE A 11 8.64 -5.15 -0.95
C ILE A 11 7.99 -6.53 -1.07
N ALA A 12 7.68 -7.12 0.09
CA ALA A 12 6.96 -8.38 0.16
C ALA A 12 5.47 -8.12 0.34
N PHE A 13 4.66 -8.75 -0.52
CA PHE A 13 3.20 -8.75 -0.39
C PHE A 13 2.74 -10.13 0.04
N LYS A 14 1.91 -10.17 1.10
CA LYS A 14 1.22 -11.41 1.47
C LYS A 14 0.20 -11.78 0.38
N PRO A 15 -0.19 -13.06 0.26
CA PRO A 15 -1.29 -13.47 -0.62
C PRO A 15 -2.60 -12.72 -0.32
N ALA A 16 -3.47 -12.65 -1.34
CA ALA A 16 -4.81 -12.09 -1.18
C ALA A 16 -5.56 -12.84 -0.06
N ALA A 17 -6.18 -12.09 0.86
CA ALA A 17 -6.90 -12.69 1.99
C ALA A 17 -8.24 -13.34 1.56
N SER A 18 -8.85 -12.81 0.50
CA SER A 18 -10.06 -13.37 -0.08
C SER A 18 -9.69 -14.34 -1.19
N ILE A 19 -10.10 -15.59 -1.03
CA ILE A 19 -9.95 -16.66 -2.01
C ILE A 19 -11.28 -17.40 -2.14
N SER A 20 -11.42 -18.19 -3.21
CA SER A 20 -12.66 -18.91 -3.51
C SER A 20 -12.97 -20.07 -2.56
N MET A 21 -11.97 -20.52 -1.80
CA MET A 21 -12.12 -21.62 -0.84
C MET A 21 -12.80 -21.13 0.46
N PRO A 22 -13.61 -21.99 1.12
CA PRO A 22 -14.08 -21.72 2.48
C PRO A 22 -12.90 -21.53 3.44
N GLN A 23 -12.99 -20.54 4.33
CA GLN A 23 -11.96 -20.21 5.31
C GLN A 23 -12.57 -20.18 6.71
N ARG A 24 -11.90 -20.79 7.69
CA ARG A 24 -12.32 -20.73 9.09
C ARG A 24 -12.04 -19.37 9.69
N THR A 25 -13.01 -18.81 10.41
CA THR A 25 -12.89 -17.53 11.09
C THR A 25 -13.85 -17.45 12.28
N ILE A 26 -13.99 -16.28 12.89
CA ILE A 26 -14.92 -16.02 13.99
C ILE A 26 -15.98 -15.00 13.56
N ASP A 27 -17.23 -15.24 13.95
CA ASP A 27 -18.28 -14.22 13.91
C ASP A 27 -18.10 -13.32 15.14
N ILE A 28 -17.76 -12.05 14.92
CA ILE A 28 -17.44 -11.10 15.99
C ILE A 28 -18.67 -10.77 16.84
N GLU A 29 -19.88 -10.77 16.27
CA GLU A 29 -21.11 -10.45 17.00
C GLU A 29 -21.57 -11.60 17.87
N LYS A 30 -21.49 -12.83 17.34
CA LYS A 30 -21.95 -14.05 18.05
C LYS A 30 -20.86 -14.69 18.88
N ASN A 31 -19.60 -14.30 18.67
CA ASN A 31 -18.41 -14.83 19.33
C ASN A 31 -18.29 -16.37 19.22
N ILE A 32 -18.56 -16.89 18.02
CA ILE A 32 -18.50 -18.31 17.69
C ILE A 32 -17.65 -18.54 16.43
N GLU A 33 -17.06 -19.73 16.31
CA GLU A 33 -16.39 -20.16 15.07
C GLU A 33 -17.39 -20.30 13.92
N THR A 34 -16.99 -19.87 12.73
CA THR A 34 -17.79 -19.98 11.51
C THR A 34 -16.91 -20.17 10.28
N ASP A 35 -17.47 -20.77 9.23
CA ASP A 35 -16.83 -20.82 7.91
C ASP A 35 -17.27 -19.61 7.07
N LEU A 36 -16.29 -18.87 6.53
CA LEU A 36 -16.49 -17.75 5.62
C LEU A 36 -16.22 -18.20 4.18
N LYS A 37 -17.19 -17.99 3.29
CA LYS A 37 -17.04 -18.20 1.86
C LYS A 37 -17.31 -16.90 1.10
N VAL A 38 -16.25 -16.27 0.62
CA VAL A 38 -16.34 -15.00 -0.13
C VAL A 38 -16.64 -15.31 -1.60
N LYS A 39 -17.85 -14.92 -2.05
CA LYS A 39 -18.27 -15.09 -3.45
C LYS A 39 -17.78 -13.91 -4.30
N GLY A 40 -17.53 -14.15 -5.59
CA GLY A 40 -17.14 -13.11 -6.55
C GLY A 40 -15.76 -13.35 -7.18
N ARG A 41 -15.27 -12.35 -7.91
CA ARG A 41 -13.92 -12.37 -8.49
C ARG A 41 -12.91 -11.93 -7.43
N HIS A 42 -11.83 -12.69 -7.31
CA HIS A 42 -10.71 -12.40 -6.41
C HIS A 42 -9.45 -12.19 -7.22
N ASP A 43 -8.56 -11.34 -6.73
CA ASP A 43 -7.24 -11.21 -7.34
C ASP A 43 -6.41 -12.46 -6.98
N PRO A 44 -5.94 -13.26 -7.96
CA PRO A 44 -5.08 -14.41 -7.69
C PRO A 44 -3.70 -13.97 -7.17
N CYS A 45 -3.29 -12.75 -7.50
CA CYS A 45 -2.08 -12.13 -7.02
C CYS A 45 -2.30 -10.60 -6.94
N VAL A 46 -1.97 -9.99 -5.80
CA VAL A 46 -2.11 -8.55 -5.59
C VAL A 46 -0.95 -7.75 -6.19
N VAL A 47 0.19 -8.43 -6.44
CA VAL A 47 1.46 -7.80 -6.86
C VAL A 47 1.34 -6.99 -8.16
N PRO A 48 0.62 -7.43 -9.21
CA PRO A 48 0.51 -6.62 -10.44
C PRO A 48 -0.11 -5.23 -10.22
N ARG A 49 -0.92 -5.05 -9.17
CA ARG A 49 -1.53 -3.76 -8.81
C ARG A 49 -0.70 -2.95 -7.83
N ALA A 50 0.33 -3.54 -7.23
CA ALA A 50 1.14 -2.91 -6.20
C ALA A 50 2.06 -1.78 -6.71
N PRO A 51 2.77 -1.90 -7.85
CA PRO A 51 3.70 -0.87 -8.32
C PRO A 51 3.13 0.55 -8.34
N PRO A 52 1.96 0.84 -8.95
CA PRO A 52 1.44 2.21 -8.98
C PRO A 52 1.14 2.77 -7.57
N VAL A 53 0.72 1.91 -6.63
CA VAL A 53 0.47 2.31 -5.23
C VAL A 53 1.78 2.60 -4.51
N VAL A 54 2.77 1.72 -4.67
CA VAL A 54 4.11 1.88 -4.08
C VAL A 54 4.76 3.17 -4.59
N ASP A 55 4.77 3.38 -5.89
CA ASP A 55 5.37 4.57 -6.52
C ASP A 55 4.72 5.86 -6.01
N SER A 56 3.39 5.85 -5.88
CA SER A 56 2.64 6.99 -5.34
C SER A 56 3.04 7.30 -3.89
N ILE A 57 3.11 6.28 -3.03
CA ILE A 57 3.48 6.45 -1.62
C ILE A 57 4.93 6.92 -1.48
N VAL A 58 5.84 6.32 -2.25
CA VAL A 58 7.25 6.73 -2.28
C VAL A 58 7.35 8.19 -2.73
N GLY A 59 6.62 8.60 -3.78
CA GLY A 59 6.57 9.98 -4.23
C GLY A 59 6.09 10.96 -3.15
N ILE A 60 5.01 10.62 -2.43
CA ILE A 60 4.50 11.44 -1.32
C ILE A 60 5.54 11.58 -0.19
N ILE A 61 6.19 10.49 0.18
CA ILE A 61 7.21 10.50 1.24
C ILE A 61 8.42 11.34 0.80
N LEU A 62 8.88 11.19 -0.44
CA LEU A 62 9.98 11.99 -0.97
C LEU A 62 9.63 13.47 -1.01
N LEU A 63 8.41 13.83 -1.42
CA LEU A 63 7.93 15.21 -1.37
C LEU A 63 7.97 15.78 0.06
N ASP A 64 7.46 15.04 1.04
CA ASP A 64 7.50 15.44 2.45
C ASP A 64 8.93 15.64 2.95
N GLN A 65 9.85 14.74 2.59
CA GLN A 65 11.27 14.90 2.93
C GLN A 65 11.88 16.13 2.27
N CYS A 66 11.58 16.39 0.99
CA CYS A 66 12.03 17.58 0.28
C CYS A 66 11.51 18.88 0.91
N ILE A 67 10.27 18.91 1.39
CA ILE A 67 9.71 20.07 2.11
C ILE A 67 10.41 20.24 3.46
N LYS A 68 10.65 19.14 4.20
CA LYS A 68 11.32 19.16 5.51
C LYS A 68 12.76 19.66 5.44
N CYS A 69 13.50 19.30 4.40
CA CYS A 69 14.88 19.78 4.19
C CYS A 69 14.96 21.10 3.39
N ASN A 70 13.82 21.76 3.14
CA ASN A 70 13.71 23.02 2.40
C ASN A 70 14.25 22.96 0.95
N LEU A 71 14.30 21.78 0.33
CA LEU A 71 14.49 21.65 -1.12
C LEU A 71 13.26 22.13 -1.90
N ILE A 72 12.07 21.95 -1.32
CA ILE A 72 10.81 22.49 -1.83
C ILE A 72 10.26 23.46 -0.77
N PRO A 73 9.86 24.68 -1.16
CA PRO A 73 9.33 25.65 -0.20
C PRO A 73 7.96 25.19 0.34
N ARG A 74 7.70 25.48 1.62
CA ARG A 74 6.40 25.16 2.25
C ARG A 74 5.23 25.92 1.64
N VAL A 75 5.51 27.10 1.10
CA VAL A 75 4.56 27.96 0.41
C VAL A 75 5.08 28.14 -1.00
N LEU A 76 4.34 27.63 -1.98
CA LEU A 76 4.60 27.91 -3.38
C LEU A 76 4.27 29.37 -3.63
N LYS A 77 5.22 30.13 -4.17
CA LYS A 77 4.92 31.48 -4.67
C LYS A 77 4.17 31.32 -5.99
N GLU A 78 3.18 32.18 -6.22
CA GLU A 78 2.58 32.29 -7.54
C GLU A 78 3.68 32.65 -8.54
N LEU A 79 3.69 31.96 -9.68
CA LEU A 79 4.56 32.32 -10.79
C LEU A 79 4.00 33.62 -11.37
N GLU A 80 4.76 34.72 -11.24
CA GLU A 80 4.51 35.97 -11.96
C GLU A 80 4.53 35.75 -13.48
#